data_AF-A0A8C0HM32-F1
#
_entry.id   AF-A0A8C0HM32-F1
#
_cell.length_a   1.000
_cell.length_b   1.000
_cell.length_c   1.000
_cell.angle_alpha   90.00
_cell.angle_beta   90.00
_cell.angle_gamma   90.00
#
_symmetry.space_group_name_H-M   'P 1'
#
loop_
_entity.id
_entity.type
_entity.pdbx_description
1 polymer ?
#
loop_
_entity_poly.entity_id
_entity_poly.type
_entity_poly.pdbx_seq_one_letter_code
_entity_poly.pdbx_strand_id
1 'polypeptide(L)'
;YNPLGRRVMWTRCLWRELLYCIVLLILSVTFNAQYSPPYMCVARNPGGDDTKLYKLDVVAKPPIINGLYVNKTIMKVTAVRHSKKQIDCRAEGTPPPQIMWIMPDNIFLTAPYYGSRIVVHKNGTLEIRNIRPSDTAEFICVARNDGGESMLVVQLEVLEMLRRPIFKNPFNEKITAKPGKTTTLNCSVDGNPPPDISWMLPNGTWFSSGIKTSQFLTGSNGTLTIYNPDGGKAGKYRCAARNKVGYIEKLIILEVGQKPNILTHPTGPVKGISGESLSLHCLSDGSPKPNTAWTLPGGYVLDRPQINWKYILGNYVCKAHNNAGDSSITCLNTFTEELGEN
;
A
#
# COMPACT_ATOMS: atom_id res chain seq x y z
N TYR A 1 -20.31 66.60 -18.29
CA TYR A 1 -20.22 65.55 -19.33
C TYR A 1 -18.80 64.98 -19.33
N ASN A 2 -18.65 63.66 -19.41
CA ASN A 2 -17.38 62.99 -19.73
C ASN A 2 -17.38 62.72 -21.25
N PRO A 3 -16.27 62.90 -21.98
CA PRO A 3 -16.17 62.58 -23.42
C PRO A 3 -16.52 61.13 -23.79
N LEU A 4 -16.75 60.22 -22.82
CA LEU A 4 -17.07 58.80 -23.05
C LEU A 4 -18.53 58.38 -22.81
N GLY A 5 -19.48 59.31 -22.67
CA GLY A 5 -20.91 58.99 -22.80
C GLY A 5 -21.56 58.04 -21.77
N ARG A 6 -20.96 57.82 -20.58
CA ARG A 6 -21.59 56.99 -19.52
C ARG A 6 -22.60 57.80 -18.70
N ARG A 7 -23.75 57.19 -18.38
CA ARG A 7 -24.85 57.80 -17.60
C ARG A 7 -24.36 58.20 -16.19
N VAL A 8 -24.42 59.49 -15.91
CA VAL A 8 -24.21 60.08 -14.58
C VAL A 8 -25.58 60.45 -14.03
N MET A 9 -25.92 59.99 -12.82
CA MET A 9 -27.14 60.43 -12.14
C MET A 9 -26.84 61.63 -11.23
N TRP A 10 -27.76 62.59 -11.20
CA TRP A 10 -27.68 63.80 -10.40
C TRP A 10 -28.61 63.67 -9.20
N THR A 11 -28.13 63.94 -7.98
CA THR A 11 -28.97 64.02 -6.78
C THR A 11 -28.82 65.40 -6.14
N ARG A 12 -29.94 66.10 -5.95
CA ARG A 12 -30.01 67.39 -5.23
C ARG A 12 -29.89 67.14 -3.72
N CYS A 13 -28.95 67.79 -3.05
CA CYS A 13 -28.95 67.95 -1.59
C CYS A 13 -29.55 69.32 -1.24
N LEU A 14 -30.59 69.33 -0.42
CA LEU A 14 -31.18 70.54 0.15
C LEU A 14 -30.48 70.88 1.47
N TRP A 15 -29.67 71.93 1.51
CA TRP A 15 -29.26 72.59 2.75
C TRP A 15 -29.30 74.11 2.55
N ARG A 16 -29.98 74.78 3.49
CA ARG A 16 -30.31 76.21 3.68
C ARG A 16 -29.88 77.23 2.60
N GLU A 17 -30.91 77.98 2.19
CA GLU A 17 -31.01 79.08 1.22
C GLU A 17 -29.73 79.80 0.79
N LEU A 18 -29.57 79.89 -0.54
CA LEU A 18 -28.56 80.57 -1.37
C LEU A 18 -27.34 79.76 -1.86
N LEU A 19 -27.17 78.49 -1.49
CA LEU A 19 -26.11 77.63 -2.04
C LEU A 19 -26.68 76.39 -2.75
N TYR A 20 -26.60 76.37 -4.09
CA TYR A 20 -26.87 75.17 -4.88
C TYR A 20 -25.62 74.28 -4.88
N CYS A 21 -25.65 73.17 -4.13
CA CYS A 21 -24.58 72.17 -4.15
C CYS A 21 -24.88 71.09 -5.20
N ILE A 22 -24.07 71.06 -6.26
CA ILE A 22 -24.09 69.99 -7.27
C ILE A 22 -22.89 69.08 -6.99
N VAL A 23 -23.14 67.80 -6.72
CA VAL A 23 -22.11 66.80 -6.43
C VAL A 23 -22.00 65.82 -7.60
N LEU A 24 -20.78 65.62 -8.10
CA LEU A 24 -20.47 64.56 -9.05
C LEU A 24 -20.25 63.24 -8.28
N LEU A 25 -21.13 62.26 -8.47
CA LEU A 25 -20.97 60.92 -7.90
C LEU A 25 -20.35 59.97 -8.93
N ILE A 26 -19.19 59.40 -8.60
CA ILE A 26 -18.52 58.40 -9.43
C ILE A 26 -18.83 57.01 -8.87
N LEU A 27 -19.64 56.23 -9.60
CA LEU A 27 -20.13 54.93 -9.15
C LEU A 27 -19.08 53.80 -9.22
N SER A 28 -18.13 53.91 -10.15
CA SER A 28 -17.01 52.97 -10.29
C SER A 28 -15.86 53.62 -11.03
N VAL A 29 -14.64 53.24 -10.67
CA VAL A 29 -13.39 53.73 -11.27
C VAL A 29 -12.60 52.53 -11.78
N THR A 30 -12.13 52.59 -13.03
CA THR A 30 -11.32 51.52 -13.64
C THR A 30 -9.87 51.98 -13.76
N PHE A 31 -8.93 51.12 -13.38
CA PHE A 31 -7.49 51.46 -13.33
C PHE A 31 -6.88 51.84 -14.70
N ASN A 32 -7.48 51.40 -15.82
CA ASN A 32 -7.00 51.72 -17.17
C ASN A 32 -7.33 53.16 -17.64
N ALA A 33 -7.44 54.11 -16.70
CA ALA A 33 -7.73 55.52 -16.97
C ALA A 33 -6.45 56.36 -17.06
N GLN A 34 -5.39 55.81 -17.68
CA GLN A 34 -4.10 56.49 -17.91
C GLN A 34 -4.27 57.79 -18.72
N TYR A 35 -5.47 58.03 -19.26
CA TYR A 35 -5.93 59.25 -19.90
C TYR A 35 -7.26 59.77 -19.32
N SER A 36 -7.43 59.84 -17.99
CA SER A 36 -8.58 60.56 -17.43
C SER A 36 -8.33 62.07 -17.54
N PRO A 37 -8.99 62.81 -18.46
CA PRO A 37 -8.94 64.26 -18.43
C PRO A 37 -9.47 64.77 -17.08
N PRO A 38 -9.04 65.95 -16.62
CA PRO A 38 -9.58 66.53 -15.39
C PRO A 38 -11.09 66.74 -15.53
N TYR A 39 -11.82 66.46 -14.47
CA TYR A 39 -13.23 66.78 -14.36
C TYR A 39 -13.38 68.29 -14.20
N MET A 40 -14.27 68.89 -14.99
CA MET A 40 -14.55 70.32 -14.94
C MET A 40 -15.90 70.57 -14.29
N CYS A 41 -15.91 71.44 -13.28
CA CYS A 41 -17.12 71.98 -12.67
C CYS A 41 -17.25 73.44 -13.09
N VAL A 42 -18.39 73.81 -13.67
CA VAL A 42 -18.67 75.18 -14.13
C VAL A 42 -19.91 75.67 -13.39
N ALA A 43 -19.78 76.81 -12.70
CA ALA A 43 -20.88 77.52 -12.08
C ALA A 43 -21.19 78.78 -12.89
N ARG A 44 -22.44 78.96 -13.31
CA ARG A 44 -22.88 80.06 -14.19
C ARG A 44 -24.06 80.81 -13.57
N ASN A 45 -23.98 82.13 -13.53
CA ASN A 45 -25.09 83.02 -13.14
C ASN A 45 -25.16 84.24 -14.09
N PRO A 46 -26.15 85.14 -13.97
CA PRO A 46 -26.26 86.33 -14.85
C PRO A 46 -25.08 87.31 -14.77
N GLY A 47 -24.26 87.24 -13.71
CA GLY A 47 -23.06 88.05 -13.53
C GLY A 47 -21.79 87.41 -14.11
N GLY A 48 -21.83 86.15 -14.56
CA GLY A 48 -20.71 85.48 -15.20
C GLY A 48 -20.58 84.00 -14.82
N ASP A 49 -19.44 83.44 -15.22
CA ASP A 49 -19.08 82.04 -15.02
C ASP A 49 -17.82 81.90 -14.18
N ASP A 50 -17.78 80.90 -13.31
CA ASP A 50 -16.57 80.43 -12.67
C ASP A 50 -16.35 78.94 -12.96
N THR A 51 -15.09 78.53 -13.09
CA THR A 51 -14.72 77.17 -13.50
C THR A 51 -13.62 76.61 -12.62
N LYS A 52 -13.80 75.38 -12.16
CA LYS A 52 -12.80 74.64 -11.38
C LYS A 52 -12.54 73.27 -11.97
N LEU A 53 -11.25 72.90 -12.01
CA LEU A 53 -10.78 71.61 -12.50
C LEU A 53 -10.40 70.69 -11.33
N TYR A 54 -10.74 69.41 -11.47
CA TYR A 54 -10.45 68.36 -10.50
C TYR A 54 -9.77 67.18 -11.21
N LYS A 55 -8.57 66.83 -10.78
CA LYS A 55 -7.86 65.63 -11.26
C LYS A 55 -8.20 64.45 -10.36
N LEU A 56 -8.52 63.31 -10.96
CA LEU A 56 -8.75 62.05 -10.24
C LEU A 56 -7.55 61.14 -10.45
N ASP A 57 -6.80 60.88 -9.38
CA ASP A 57 -5.71 59.92 -9.39
C ASP A 57 -6.23 58.56 -8.91
N VAL A 58 -6.18 57.56 -9.78
CA VAL A 58 -6.65 56.19 -9.49
C VAL A 58 -5.47 55.35 -9.04
N VAL A 59 -5.46 54.92 -7.79
CA VAL A 59 -4.39 54.08 -7.22
C VAL A 59 -4.74 52.61 -7.42
N ALA A 60 -3.75 51.80 -7.81
CA ALA A 60 -3.91 50.35 -7.92
C ALA A 60 -4.00 49.72 -6.53
N LYS A 61 -4.89 48.74 -6.37
CA LYS A 61 -4.93 47.89 -5.18
C LYS A 61 -3.77 46.89 -5.30
N PRO A 62 -2.80 46.88 -4.35
CA PRO A 62 -1.67 45.95 -4.42
C PRO A 62 -2.13 44.50 -4.35
N PRO A 63 -1.32 43.55 -4.84
CA PRO A 63 -1.63 42.13 -4.78
C PRO A 63 -1.61 41.62 -3.33
N ILE A 64 -2.55 40.73 -3.01
CA ILE A 64 -2.68 40.07 -1.71
C ILE A 64 -2.79 38.57 -1.96
N ILE A 65 -1.78 37.81 -1.56
CA ILE A 65 -1.76 36.34 -1.71
C ILE A 65 -2.52 35.70 -0.55
N ASN A 66 -3.51 34.86 -0.84
CA ASN A 66 -4.29 34.08 0.14
C ASN A 66 -4.87 34.92 1.30
N GLY A 67 -5.17 36.20 1.07
CA GLY A 67 -5.68 37.12 2.11
C GLY A 67 -4.65 37.59 3.14
N LEU A 68 -3.35 37.32 2.92
CA LEU A 68 -2.27 37.71 3.81
C LEU A 68 -1.69 39.07 3.39
N TYR A 69 -1.80 40.07 4.28
CA TYR A 69 -1.41 41.47 4.04
C TYR A 69 0.10 41.74 4.14
N VAL A 70 0.92 40.70 4.19
CA VAL A 70 2.37 40.85 4.36
C VAL A 70 3.06 40.75 3.01
N ASN A 71 4.01 41.64 2.74
CA ASN A 71 4.81 41.64 1.51
C ASN A 71 5.56 40.31 1.31
N LYS A 72 5.87 39.59 2.39
CA LYS A 72 6.51 38.28 2.39
C LYS A 72 5.95 37.41 3.51
N THR A 73 5.30 36.30 3.16
CA THR A 73 4.84 35.28 4.12
C THR A 73 5.66 34.00 3.95
N ILE A 74 6.01 33.31 5.04
CA ILE A 74 6.60 31.96 4.99
C ILE A 74 5.54 30.92 5.35
N MET A 75 5.34 29.93 4.49
CA MET A 75 4.45 28.80 4.68
C MET A 75 5.25 27.49 4.66
N LYS A 76 5.12 26.69 5.71
CA LYS A 76 5.72 25.35 5.77
C LYS A 76 4.72 24.32 5.27
N VAL A 77 5.16 23.47 4.35
CA VAL A 77 4.30 22.49 3.68
C VAL A 77 4.99 21.14 3.69
N THR A 78 4.26 20.09 4.04
CA THR A 78 4.74 18.71 3.90
C THR A 78 4.07 18.01 2.71
N ALA A 79 4.82 17.15 2.05
CA ALA A 79 4.31 16.27 1.00
C ALA A 79 4.84 14.86 1.17
N VAL A 80 4.05 13.85 0.78
CA VAL A 80 4.50 12.47 0.82
C VAL A 80 5.15 12.11 -0.52
N ARG A 81 6.27 11.40 -0.49
CA ARG A 81 6.94 10.90 -1.70
C ARG A 81 5.97 10.13 -2.60
N HIS A 82 6.11 10.28 -3.92
CA HIS A 82 5.24 9.72 -4.97
C HIS A 82 3.79 10.26 -4.99
N SER A 83 3.41 11.12 -4.05
CA SER A 83 2.10 11.77 -4.07
C SER A 83 2.08 12.98 -5.02
N LYS A 84 0.92 13.63 -5.10
CA LYS A 84 0.74 14.96 -5.71
C LYS A 84 0.54 15.99 -4.61
N LYS A 85 1.11 17.19 -4.76
CA LYS A 85 0.89 18.31 -3.85
C LYS A 85 0.45 19.55 -4.62
N GLN A 86 -0.58 20.22 -4.12
CA GLN A 86 -0.99 21.54 -4.60
C GLN A 86 -0.69 22.58 -3.53
N ILE A 87 -0.16 23.73 -3.96
CA ILE A 87 0.27 24.83 -3.12
C ILE A 87 -0.46 26.08 -3.63
N ASP A 88 -1.36 26.61 -2.82
CA ASP A 88 -2.20 27.74 -3.21
C ASP A 88 -1.41 29.04 -3.17
N CYS A 89 -1.49 29.80 -4.26
CA CYS A 89 -0.97 31.15 -4.36
C CYS A 89 -1.93 32.05 -5.14
N ARG A 90 -3.23 31.87 -4.91
CA ARG A 90 -4.22 32.78 -5.46
C ARG A 90 -4.02 34.17 -4.88
N ALA A 91 -3.95 35.16 -5.76
CA ALA A 91 -3.75 36.54 -5.38
C ALA A 91 -4.89 37.42 -5.87
N GLU A 92 -5.31 38.36 -5.03
CA GLU A 92 -6.29 39.39 -5.36
C GLU A 92 -5.59 40.74 -5.51
N GLY A 93 -6.03 41.57 -6.44
CA GLY A 93 -5.47 42.91 -6.66
C GLY A 93 -6.22 43.61 -7.79
N THR A 94 -6.05 44.92 -7.90
CA THR A 94 -6.66 45.72 -8.97
C THR A 94 -5.60 46.62 -9.60
N PRO A 95 -5.18 46.38 -10.84
CA PRO A 95 -5.61 45.31 -11.75
C PRO A 95 -5.32 43.89 -11.25
N PRO A 96 -5.97 42.83 -11.80
CA PRO A 96 -5.68 41.45 -11.44
C PRO A 96 -4.18 41.16 -11.58
N PRO A 97 -3.52 40.63 -10.55
CA PRO A 97 -2.07 40.48 -10.57
C PRO A 97 -1.62 39.32 -11.45
N GLN A 98 -0.47 39.50 -12.09
CA GLN A 98 0.23 38.42 -12.75
C GLN A 98 0.97 37.59 -11.70
N ILE A 99 0.81 36.27 -11.76
CA ILE A 99 1.40 35.33 -10.81
C ILE A 99 2.53 34.55 -11.48
N MET A 100 3.65 34.40 -10.78
CA MET A 100 4.74 33.52 -11.18
C MET A 100 5.32 32.77 -9.98
N TRP A 101 5.93 31.62 -10.26
CA TRP A 101 6.69 30.84 -9.29
C TRP A 101 8.18 30.91 -9.62
N ILE A 102 8.99 31.17 -8.59
CA ILE A 102 10.43 31.00 -8.59
C ILE A 102 10.68 29.63 -7.94
N MET A 103 11.13 28.70 -8.76
CA MET A 103 11.51 27.35 -8.37
C MET A 103 12.96 27.34 -7.87
N PRO A 104 13.44 26.21 -7.32
CA PRO A 104 14.87 26.02 -7.08
C PRO A 104 15.68 26.33 -8.34
N ASP A 105 16.92 26.81 -8.15
CA ASP A 105 17.84 27.22 -9.23
C ASP A 105 17.38 28.45 -10.05
N ASN A 106 16.52 29.30 -9.49
CA ASN A 106 16.01 30.51 -10.13
C ASN A 106 15.26 30.25 -11.45
N ILE A 107 14.56 29.13 -11.55
CA ILE A 107 13.68 28.87 -12.70
C ILE A 107 12.35 29.61 -12.47
N PHE A 108 11.96 30.46 -13.42
CA PHE A 108 10.73 31.26 -13.35
C PHE A 108 9.61 30.61 -14.17
N LEU A 109 8.47 30.34 -13.53
CA LEU A 109 7.28 29.75 -14.15
C LEU A 109 6.07 30.68 -13.99
N THR A 110 5.70 31.38 -15.06
CA THR A 110 4.52 32.26 -15.09
C THR A 110 3.23 31.46 -15.20
N ALA A 111 2.18 31.87 -14.48
CA ALA A 111 0.86 31.26 -14.57
C ALA A 111 0.15 31.68 -15.89
N PRO A 112 -0.42 30.74 -16.68
CA PRO A 112 -0.35 29.29 -16.53
C PRO A 112 0.91 28.67 -17.15
N TYR A 113 1.40 27.58 -16.55
CA TYR A 113 2.47 26.73 -17.06
C TYR A 113 2.07 25.26 -16.96
N TYR A 114 2.25 24.48 -18.03
CA TYR A 114 1.80 23.09 -18.11
C TYR A 114 2.96 22.12 -18.41
N GLY A 115 3.77 21.83 -17.39
CA GLY A 115 4.76 20.76 -17.46
C GLY A 115 4.17 19.38 -17.15
N SER A 116 4.93 18.32 -17.44
CA SER A 116 4.52 16.94 -17.15
C SER A 116 4.39 16.67 -15.66
N ARG A 117 5.37 17.17 -14.88
CA ARG A 117 5.48 16.99 -13.42
C ARG A 117 5.03 18.23 -12.64
N ILE A 118 5.37 19.41 -13.13
CA ILE A 118 5.10 20.69 -12.50
C ILE A 118 4.07 21.44 -13.35
N VAL A 119 2.98 21.88 -12.72
CA VAL A 119 1.93 22.67 -13.37
C VAL A 119 1.67 23.90 -12.52
N VAL A 120 1.65 25.07 -13.13
CA VAL A 120 1.15 26.31 -12.51
C VAL A 120 -0.20 26.61 -13.14
N HIS A 121 -1.26 26.49 -12.36
CA HIS A 121 -2.62 26.73 -12.83
C HIS A 121 -2.86 28.22 -13.10
N LYS A 122 -3.89 28.56 -13.90
CA LYS A 122 -4.23 29.96 -14.23
C LYS A 122 -4.50 30.84 -13.00
N ASN A 123 -4.97 30.23 -11.91
CA ASN A 123 -5.24 30.89 -10.65
C ASN A 123 -3.97 31.10 -9.79
N GLY A 124 -2.79 30.66 -10.25
CA GLY A 124 -1.53 30.75 -9.52
C GLY A 124 -1.17 29.54 -8.65
N THR A 125 -2.06 28.55 -8.51
CA THR A 125 -1.77 27.34 -7.72
C THR A 125 -0.67 26.51 -8.38
N LEU A 126 0.38 26.17 -7.62
CA LEU A 126 1.44 25.26 -8.05
C LEU A 126 1.05 23.82 -7.72
N GLU A 127 1.12 22.94 -8.72
CA GLU A 127 0.93 21.50 -8.58
C GLU A 127 2.23 20.77 -8.93
N ILE A 128 2.72 19.97 -7.99
CA ILE A 128 3.86 19.08 -8.18
C ILE A 128 3.36 17.64 -8.12
N ARG A 129 3.49 16.92 -9.23
CA ARG A 129 3.11 15.50 -9.37
C ARG A 129 4.31 14.62 -9.07
N ASN A 130 4.06 13.39 -8.58
CA ASN A 130 5.10 12.40 -8.27
C ASN A 130 6.26 13.02 -7.49
N ILE A 131 5.94 13.54 -6.29
CA ILE A 131 6.86 14.20 -5.38
C ILE A 131 8.11 13.34 -5.15
N ARG A 132 9.29 13.95 -5.25
CA ARG A 132 10.60 13.31 -5.08
C ARG A 132 11.29 13.88 -3.83
N PRO A 133 12.19 13.13 -3.17
CA PRO A 133 12.98 13.66 -2.05
C PRO A 133 13.72 14.97 -2.40
N SER A 134 14.20 15.09 -3.64
CA SER A 134 14.87 16.28 -4.19
C SER A 134 13.97 17.51 -4.35
N ASP A 135 12.64 17.37 -4.20
CA ASP A 135 11.73 18.53 -4.21
C ASP A 135 11.69 19.24 -2.84
N THR A 136 12.42 18.72 -1.84
CA THR A 136 12.60 19.41 -0.55
C THR A 136 13.41 20.68 -0.78
N ALA A 137 12.70 21.81 -0.86
CA ALA A 137 13.29 23.09 -1.24
C ALA A 137 12.37 24.26 -0.86
N GLU A 138 12.87 25.47 -1.10
CA GLU A 138 12.11 26.70 -1.02
C GLU A 138 11.57 27.10 -2.41
N PHE A 139 10.29 27.39 -2.48
CA PHE A 139 9.60 27.89 -3.67
C PHE A 139 9.02 29.26 -3.35
N ILE A 140 9.12 30.22 -4.26
CA ILE A 140 8.60 31.57 -4.02
C ILE A 140 7.51 31.86 -5.04
N CYS A 141 6.30 32.07 -4.57
CA CYS A 141 5.26 32.63 -5.42
C CYS A 141 5.30 34.15 -5.34
N VAL A 142 5.23 34.80 -6.49
CA VAL A 142 5.24 36.25 -6.63
C VAL A 142 3.97 36.67 -7.38
N ALA A 143 3.21 37.56 -6.78
CA ALA A 143 2.05 38.21 -7.41
C ALA A 143 2.37 39.69 -7.58
N ARG A 144 2.22 40.21 -8.82
CA ARG A 144 2.58 41.59 -9.16
C ARG A 144 1.51 42.28 -9.99
N ASN A 145 1.23 43.53 -9.66
CA ASN A 145 0.47 44.46 -10.50
C ASN A 145 1.05 45.89 -10.37
N ASP A 146 0.36 46.88 -10.93
CA ASP A 146 0.79 48.28 -10.90
C ASP A 146 0.75 48.92 -9.50
N GLY A 147 0.07 48.27 -8.54
CA GLY A 147 0.00 48.70 -7.14
C GLY A 147 1.13 48.15 -6.27
N GLY A 148 1.88 47.16 -6.77
CA GLY A 148 3.02 46.59 -6.07
C GLY A 148 3.19 45.09 -6.27
N GLU A 149 3.87 44.48 -5.31
CA GLU A 149 4.25 43.07 -5.34
C GLU A 149 4.04 42.43 -3.96
N SER A 150 3.61 41.16 -3.96
CA SER A 150 3.48 40.33 -2.76
C SER A 150 4.13 38.98 -3.01
N MET A 151 4.76 38.43 -1.98
CA MET A 151 5.50 37.17 -2.05
C MET A 151 5.02 36.16 -1.01
N LEU A 152 4.90 34.91 -1.42
CA LEU A 152 4.70 33.76 -0.56
C LEU A 152 5.87 32.79 -0.71
N VAL A 153 6.67 32.67 0.34
CA VAL A 153 7.77 31.71 0.44
C VAL A 153 7.23 30.41 0.99
N VAL A 154 7.49 29.32 0.28
CA VAL A 154 7.01 27.98 0.62
C VAL A 154 8.18 27.07 0.87
N GLN A 155 8.30 26.58 2.10
CA GLN A 155 9.29 25.60 2.48
C GLN A 155 8.65 24.22 2.42
N LEU A 156 8.98 23.44 1.37
CA LEU A 156 8.45 22.10 1.17
C LEU A 156 9.38 21.07 1.80
N GLU A 157 8.82 20.24 2.68
CA GLU A 157 9.50 19.06 3.23
C GLU A 157 8.85 17.78 2.69
N VAL A 158 9.66 16.89 2.14
CA VAL A 158 9.19 15.61 1.58
C VAL A 158 9.38 14.48 2.59
N LEU A 159 8.26 13.87 2.97
CA LEU A 159 8.20 12.75 3.91
C LEU A 159 8.10 11.42 3.16
N GLU A 160 8.76 10.40 3.69
CA GLU A 160 8.62 9.02 3.22
C GLU A 160 7.28 8.41 3.65
N MET A 161 6.66 7.62 2.77
CA MET A 161 5.41 6.92 3.10
C MET A 161 5.71 5.67 3.94
N LEU A 162 5.60 5.81 5.26
CA LEU A 162 5.84 4.71 6.18
C LEU A 162 4.63 3.77 6.23
N ARG A 163 4.89 2.45 6.21
CA ARG A 163 3.88 1.39 6.26
C ARG A 163 4.29 0.34 7.29
N ARG A 164 3.39 0.01 8.21
CA ARG A 164 3.59 -1.12 9.14
C ARG A 164 3.77 -2.43 8.37
N PRO A 165 4.40 -3.45 8.98
CA PRO A 165 4.53 -4.75 8.34
C PRO A 165 3.14 -5.36 8.10
N ILE A 166 2.97 -6.05 6.97
CA ILE A 166 1.77 -6.82 6.60
C ILE A 166 2.14 -8.18 6.02
N PHE A 167 1.43 -9.24 6.39
CA PHE A 167 1.62 -10.56 5.79
C PHE A 167 1.08 -10.58 4.36
N LYS A 168 1.86 -11.16 3.44
CA LYS A 168 1.41 -11.42 2.07
C LYS A 168 0.48 -12.64 2.07
N ASN A 169 -0.58 -12.56 1.28
CA ASN A 169 -1.47 -13.70 1.02
C ASN A 169 -1.06 -14.43 -0.27
N PRO A 170 -1.24 -15.75 -0.35
CA PRO A 170 -1.71 -16.65 0.71
C PRO A 170 -0.65 -16.92 1.79
N PHE A 171 -1.09 -17.08 3.04
CA PHE A 171 -0.23 -17.43 4.18
C PHE A 171 -0.63 -18.83 4.70
N ASN A 172 0.32 -19.78 4.65
CA ASN A 172 0.06 -21.16 5.06
C ASN A 172 0.27 -21.32 6.57
N GLU A 173 -0.82 -21.40 7.33
CA GLU A 173 -0.79 -21.54 8.79
C GLU A 173 -0.55 -22.99 9.25
N LYS A 174 -0.64 -23.96 8.34
CA LYS A 174 -0.41 -25.37 8.61
C LYS A 174 0.43 -25.99 7.49
N ILE A 175 1.53 -26.63 7.84
CA ILE A 175 2.45 -27.30 6.92
C ILE A 175 2.70 -28.71 7.41
N THR A 176 2.49 -29.70 6.53
CA THR A 176 2.81 -31.10 6.80
C THR A 176 4.11 -31.47 6.10
N ALA A 177 5.18 -31.67 6.87
CA ALA A 177 6.48 -32.09 6.38
C ALA A 177 6.57 -33.61 6.24
N LYS A 178 7.36 -34.06 5.26
CA LYS A 178 7.77 -35.46 5.14
C LYS A 178 8.99 -35.72 6.02
N PRO A 179 9.00 -36.78 6.85
CA PRO A 179 10.15 -37.14 7.68
C PRO A 179 11.44 -37.22 6.88
N GLY A 180 12.52 -36.67 7.44
CA GLY A 180 13.84 -36.74 6.83
C GLY A 180 14.01 -35.90 5.55
N LYS A 181 12.96 -35.23 5.04
CA LYS A 181 13.05 -34.34 3.88
C LYS A 181 12.98 -32.88 4.32
N THR A 182 14.00 -32.11 3.97
CA THR A 182 14.07 -30.66 4.25
C THR A 182 12.76 -29.96 3.87
N THR A 183 12.23 -29.16 4.79
CA THR A 183 10.99 -28.42 4.62
C THR A 183 11.22 -26.95 4.95
N THR A 184 10.58 -26.04 4.22
CA THR A 184 10.72 -24.59 4.41
C THR A 184 9.38 -23.98 4.80
N LEU A 185 9.35 -23.28 5.93
CA LEU A 185 8.26 -22.40 6.32
C LEU A 185 8.53 -21.01 5.75
N ASN A 186 7.51 -20.36 5.19
CA ASN A 186 7.65 -19.06 4.56
C ASN A 186 6.88 -18.00 5.35
N CYS A 187 7.57 -16.95 5.76
CA CYS A 187 6.97 -15.77 6.34
C CYS A 187 7.19 -14.57 5.41
N SER A 188 6.33 -14.48 4.42
CA SER A 188 6.37 -13.40 3.43
C SER A 188 5.67 -12.16 3.97
N VAL A 189 6.43 -11.10 4.20
CA VAL A 189 5.95 -9.83 4.77
C VAL A 189 6.33 -8.67 3.84
N ASP A 190 5.45 -7.67 3.72
CA ASP A 190 5.76 -6.37 3.12
C ASP A 190 5.72 -5.26 4.18
N GLY A 191 6.43 -4.15 3.98
CA GLY A 191 6.49 -3.03 4.90
C GLY A 191 7.45 -1.95 4.42
N ASN A 192 7.24 -0.70 4.88
CA ASN A 192 8.19 0.40 4.64
C ASN A 192 8.48 1.15 5.95
N PRO A 193 9.71 1.11 6.50
CA PRO A 193 10.89 0.43 5.97
C PRO A 193 10.73 -1.10 5.91
N PRO A 194 11.57 -1.80 5.13
CA PRO A 194 11.61 -3.27 5.12
C PRO A 194 11.68 -3.81 6.55
N PRO A 195 10.80 -4.76 6.92
CA PRO A 195 10.75 -5.26 8.29
C PRO A 195 11.84 -6.31 8.57
N ASP A 196 12.37 -6.28 9.78
CA ASP A 196 13.22 -7.34 10.31
C ASP A 196 12.34 -8.54 10.68
N ILE A 197 12.72 -9.73 10.20
CA ILE A 197 11.96 -10.97 10.40
C ILE A 197 12.70 -11.87 11.39
N SER A 198 11.96 -12.41 12.36
CA SER A 198 12.45 -13.37 13.34
C SER A 198 11.52 -14.56 13.47
N TRP A 199 12.08 -15.69 13.90
CA TRP A 199 11.36 -16.94 14.08
C TRP A 199 11.51 -17.43 15.53
N MET A 200 10.39 -17.81 16.14
CA MET A 200 10.37 -18.56 17.39
C MET A 200 10.17 -20.04 17.08
N LEU A 201 11.07 -20.87 17.58
CA LEU A 201 10.94 -22.33 17.52
C LEU A 201 9.92 -22.82 18.58
N PRO A 202 9.45 -24.09 18.49
CA PRO A 202 8.49 -24.64 19.45
C PRO A 202 8.95 -24.64 20.91
N ASN A 203 10.28 -24.62 21.16
CA ASN A 203 10.87 -24.52 22.49
C ASN A 203 10.88 -23.09 23.06
N GLY A 204 10.36 -22.09 22.34
CA GLY A 204 10.32 -20.69 22.74
C GLY A 204 11.57 -19.87 22.40
N THR A 205 12.60 -20.47 21.81
CA THR A 205 13.82 -19.74 21.41
C THR A 205 13.62 -18.94 20.13
N TRP A 206 14.13 -17.71 20.13
CA TRP A 206 14.02 -16.77 19.02
C TRP A 206 15.32 -16.69 18.21
N PHE A 207 15.17 -16.64 16.88
CA PHE A 207 16.28 -16.46 15.94
C PHE A 207 15.96 -15.35 14.95
N SER A 208 16.91 -14.43 14.77
CA SER A 208 16.88 -13.44 13.69
C SER A 208 17.17 -14.09 12.34
N SER A 209 16.97 -13.36 11.24
CA SER A 209 17.37 -13.80 9.90
C SER A 209 18.89 -14.03 9.79
N GLY A 210 19.30 -15.00 8.96
CA GLY A 210 20.70 -15.29 8.63
C GLY A 210 21.38 -16.33 9.52
N ILE A 211 20.65 -16.96 10.44
CA ILE A 211 21.19 -17.97 11.36
C ILE A 211 21.15 -19.35 10.70
N LYS A 212 22.31 -20.00 10.61
CA LYS A 212 22.45 -21.37 10.10
C LYS A 212 22.93 -22.28 11.22
N THR A 213 22.21 -23.37 11.46
CA THR A 213 22.57 -24.45 12.38
C THR A 213 22.58 -25.79 11.65
N SER A 214 22.94 -26.87 12.35
CA SER A 214 22.77 -28.23 11.84
C SER A 214 21.30 -28.64 11.69
N GLN A 215 20.37 -27.93 12.34
CA GLN A 215 18.94 -28.28 12.37
C GLN A 215 18.08 -27.38 11.47
N PHE A 216 18.46 -26.11 11.27
CA PHE A 216 17.68 -25.16 10.49
C PHE A 216 18.50 -23.99 9.91
N LEU A 217 17.87 -23.21 9.03
CA LEU A 217 18.38 -21.96 8.46
C LEU A 217 17.27 -20.90 8.44
N THR A 218 17.50 -19.73 9.03
CA THR A 218 16.66 -18.54 8.84
C THR A 218 17.17 -17.72 7.65
N GLY A 219 16.37 -17.54 6.61
CA GLY A 219 16.71 -16.76 5.43
C GLY A 219 16.41 -15.27 5.60
N SER A 220 17.16 -14.41 4.92
CA SER A 220 16.89 -12.96 4.83
C SER A 220 15.57 -12.63 4.12
N ASN A 221 15.05 -13.56 3.32
CA ASN A 221 13.75 -13.47 2.66
C ASN A 221 12.57 -13.89 3.57
N GLY A 222 12.80 -14.05 4.88
CA GLY A 222 11.77 -14.45 5.83
C GLY A 222 11.44 -15.94 5.86
N THR A 223 12.32 -16.79 5.35
CA THR A 223 12.10 -18.25 5.37
C THR A 223 12.75 -18.92 6.57
N LEU A 224 12.16 -20.02 7.04
CA LEU A 224 12.76 -20.93 8.00
C LEU A 224 12.84 -22.32 7.37
N THR A 225 14.05 -22.74 7.01
CA THR A 225 14.31 -24.06 6.45
C THR A 225 14.71 -25.02 7.55
N ILE A 226 14.00 -26.13 7.69
CA ILE A 226 14.19 -27.14 8.72
C ILE A 226 14.74 -28.40 8.06
N TYR A 227 15.91 -28.85 8.48
CA TYR A 227 16.59 -30.03 7.94
C TYR A 227 16.12 -31.30 8.65
N ASN A 228 15.91 -32.37 7.88
CA ASN A 228 15.52 -33.70 8.37
C ASN A 228 14.47 -33.64 9.50
N PRO A 229 13.25 -33.13 9.22
CA PRO A 229 12.20 -33.02 10.23
C PRO A 229 11.79 -34.39 10.76
N ASP A 230 11.53 -34.46 12.07
CA ASP A 230 11.05 -35.62 12.80
C ASP A 230 9.96 -35.19 13.80
N GLY A 231 9.41 -36.12 14.58
CA GLY A 231 8.37 -35.82 15.57
C GLY A 231 8.80 -34.81 16.64
N GLY A 232 10.09 -34.70 16.96
CA GLY A 232 10.62 -33.75 17.93
C GLY A 232 10.68 -32.31 17.41
N LYS A 233 10.70 -32.13 16.09
CA LYS A 233 10.63 -30.82 15.42
C LYS A 233 9.21 -30.41 15.07
N ALA A 234 8.21 -31.27 15.26
CA ALA A 234 6.82 -30.87 15.10
C ALA A 234 6.42 -29.84 16.16
N GLY A 235 5.50 -28.94 15.83
CA GLY A 235 5.00 -27.97 16.79
C GLY A 235 4.62 -26.63 16.20
N LYS A 236 4.48 -25.65 17.09
CA LYS A 236 4.02 -24.30 16.77
C LYS A 236 5.23 -23.38 16.59
N TYR A 237 5.49 -23.00 15.35
CA TYR A 237 6.48 -21.99 15.00
C TYR A 237 5.80 -20.62 14.94
N ARG A 238 6.50 -19.57 15.36
CA ARG A 238 5.98 -18.20 15.24
C ARG A 238 6.93 -17.40 14.36
N CYS A 239 6.39 -16.77 13.33
CA CYS A 239 7.13 -15.72 12.64
C CYS A 239 6.67 -14.37 13.16
N ALA A 240 7.62 -13.49 13.45
CA ALA A 240 7.36 -12.09 13.75
C ALA A 240 8.11 -11.20 12.76
N ALA A 241 7.50 -10.05 12.46
CA ALA A 241 8.09 -9.02 11.63
C ALA A 241 7.89 -7.64 12.24
N ARG A 242 8.96 -6.85 12.26
CA ARG A 242 8.99 -5.53 12.92
C ARG A 242 9.65 -4.48 12.05
N ASN A 243 9.07 -3.28 12.03
CA ASN A 243 9.76 -2.07 11.59
C ASN A 243 9.45 -0.91 12.55
N LYS A 244 9.96 0.29 12.27
CA LYS A 244 9.74 1.47 13.12
C LYS A 244 8.27 1.92 13.25
N VAL A 245 7.38 1.40 12.40
CA VAL A 245 5.96 1.77 12.35
C VAL A 245 5.10 0.76 13.10
N GLY A 246 5.53 -0.51 13.19
CA GLY A 246 4.75 -1.51 13.88
C GLY A 246 5.35 -2.91 13.90
N TYR A 247 4.57 -3.82 14.48
CA TYR A 247 4.88 -5.21 14.72
C TYR A 247 3.70 -6.08 14.29
N ILE A 248 3.99 -7.26 13.73
CA ILE A 248 3.02 -8.32 13.46
C ILE A 248 3.67 -9.68 13.77
N GLU A 249 2.84 -10.65 14.12
CA GLU A 249 3.26 -12.03 14.25
C GLU A 249 2.15 -12.99 13.79
N LYS A 250 2.54 -14.17 13.32
CA LYS A 250 1.63 -15.26 12.99
C LYS A 250 2.24 -16.59 13.37
N LEU A 251 1.36 -17.54 13.65
CA LEU A 251 1.70 -18.90 14.03
C LEU A 251 1.60 -19.83 12.81
N ILE A 252 2.55 -20.75 12.70
CA ILE A 252 2.60 -21.81 11.70
C ILE A 252 2.72 -23.14 12.44
N ILE A 253 1.78 -24.03 12.20
CA ILE A 253 1.77 -25.38 12.76
C ILE A 253 2.54 -26.29 11.79
N LEU A 254 3.67 -26.81 12.25
CA LEU A 254 4.41 -27.86 11.56
C LEU A 254 3.98 -29.22 12.09
N GLU A 255 3.37 -30.00 11.23
CA GLU A 255 3.15 -31.43 11.45
C GLU A 255 4.20 -32.21 10.68
N VAL A 256 4.73 -33.26 11.29
CA VAL A 256 5.65 -34.17 10.61
C VAL A 256 4.91 -35.49 10.45
N GLY A 257 4.73 -35.92 9.19
CA GLY A 257 4.05 -37.18 8.90
C GLY A 257 4.75 -38.36 9.57
N GLN A 258 4.05 -39.45 9.80
CA GLN A 258 4.61 -40.70 10.29
C GLN A 258 4.49 -41.72 9.18
N LYS A 259 5.60 -42.37 8.82
CA LYS A 259 5.59 -43.46 7.84
C LYS A 259 4.66 -44.56 8.33
N PRO A 260 4.06 -45.34 7.42
CA PRO A 260 3.21 -46.44 7.80
C PRO A 260 4.00 -47.45 8.64
N ASN A 261 3.42 -47.96 9.71
CA ASN A 261 3.97 -49.06 10.47
C ASN A 261 2.93 -50.18 10.54
N ILE A 262 3.34 -51.39 10.15
CA ILE A 262 2.42 -52.53 10.04
C ILE A 262 2.35 -53.16 11.43
N LEU A 263 1.19 -53.02 12.07
CA LEU A 263 0.93 -53.44 13.45
C LEU A 263 0.58 -54.92 13.53
N THR A 264 -0.32 -55.38 12.65
CA THR A 264 -0.77 -56.78 12.64
C THR A 264 -0.62 -57.36 11.24
N HIS A 265 -0.12 -58.60 11.21
CA HIS A 265 0.06 -59.40 10.02
C HIS A 265 0.16 -60.88 10.45
N PRO A 266 -0.12 -61.84 9.56
CA PRO A 266 0.16 -63.25 9.82
C PRO A 266 1.65 -63.49 10.08
N THR A 267 1.98 -64.06 11.24
CA THR A 267 3.36 -64.38 11.65
C THR A 267 3.76 -65.83 11.38
N GLY A 268 2.82 -66.67 10.94
CA GLY A 268 3.02 -68.08 10.62
C GLY A 268 1.99 -68.60 9.62
N PRO A 269 1.96 -69.92 9.36
CA PRO A 269 1.04 -70.52 8.40
C PRO A 269 -0.41 -70.26 8.78
N VAL A 270 -1.16 -69.70 7.85
CA VAL A 270 -2.61 -69.53 7.99
C VAL A 270 -3.27 -70.80 7.47
N LYS A 271 -4.14 -71.42 8.27
CA LYS A 271 -4.96 -72.56 7.85
C LYS A 271 -6.23 -72.06 7.16
N GLY A 272 -6.69 -72.78 6.14
CA GLY A 272 -7.94 -72.48 5.43
C GLY A 272 -8.61 -73.77 5.00
N ILE A 273 -9.95 -73.77 5.00
CA ILE A 273 -10.77 -74.90 4.56
C ILE A 273 -11.13 -74.71 3.08
N SER A 274 -11.04 -75.79 2.30
CA SER A 274 -11.38 -75.75 0.87
C SER A 274 -12.84 -75.33 0.67
N GLY A 275 -13.07 -74.34 -0.21
CA GLY A 275 -14.40 -73.79 -0.49
C GLY A 275 -14.86 -72.65 0.43
N GLU A 276 -14.13 -72.35 1.51
CA GLU A 276 -14.45 -71.24 2.41
C GLU A 276 -13.70 -69.94 2.06
N SER A 277 -14.32 -68.80 2.40
CA SER A 277 -13.68 -67.49 2.25
C SER A 277 -12.70 -67.23 3.39
N LEU A 278 -11.45 -66.90 3.06
CA LEU A 278 -10.44 -66.49 4.03
C LEU A 278 -10.23 -64.97 4.00
N SER A 279 -10.08 -64.37 5.19
CA SER A 279 -9.72 -62.96 5.35
C SER A 279 -8.33 -62.82 5.99
N LEU A 280 -7.40 -62.15 5.30
CA LEU A 280 -6.08 -61.81 5.83
C LEU A 280 -6.08 -60.40 6.40
N HIS A 281 -5.82 -60.27 7.70
CA HIS A 281 -5.68 -58.97 8.35
C HIS A 281 -4.29 -58.40 8.13
N CYS A 282 -4.24 -57.19 7.60
CA CYS A 282 -3.06 -56.34 7.67
C CYS A 282 -3.48 -54.95 8.15
N LEU A 283 -3.16 -54.64 9.40
CA LEU A 283 -3.45 -53.34 9.98
C LEU A 283 -2.16 -52.54 10.07
N SER A 284 -2.20 -51.29 9.63
CA SER A 284 -1.09 -50.37 9.74
C SER A 284 -1.54 -49.04 10.32
N ASP A 285 -0.72 -48.46 11.19
CA ASP A 285 -0.83 -47.08 11.64
C ASP A 285 0.11 -46.17 10.81
N GLY A 286 -0.01 -44.87 11.01
CA GLY A 286 0.73 -43.86 10.27
C GLY A 286 -0.08 -42.58 10.11
N SER A 287 0.61 -41.48 9.83
CA SER A 287 -0.01 -40.17 9.65
C SER A 287 0.54 -39.48 8.38
N PRO A 288 -0.29 -39.15 7.39
CA PRO A 288 -1.72 -39.44 7.29
C PRO A 288 -2.04 -40.95 7.30
N LYS A 289 -3.30 -41.32 7.56
CA LYS A 289 -3.73 -42.74 7.61
C LYS A 289 -3.25 -43.47 6.35
N PRO A 290 -2.52 -44.60 6.49
CA PRO A 290 -2.01 -45.31 5.34
C PRO A 290 -3.08 -46.06 4.57
N ASN A 291 -2.88 -46.17 3.26
CA ASN A 291 -3.59 -47.10 2.40
C ASN A 291 -2.84 -48.44 2.44
N THR A 292 -3.54 -49.50 2.80
CA THR A 292 -2.98 -50.85 2.98
C THR A 292 -3.54 -51.77 1.90
N ALA A 293 -2.66 -52.51 1.23
CA ALA A 293 -3.03 -53.46 0.19
C ALA A 293 -2.17 -54.72 0.26
N TRP A 294 -2.75 -55.85 -0.14
CA TRP A 294 -2.04 -57.11 -0.27
C TRP A 294 -1.53 -57.29 -1.71
N THR A 295 -0.31 -57.80 -1.85
CA THR A 295 0.26 -58.23 -3.13
C THR A 295 0.42 -59.74 -3.13
N LEU A 296 -0.15 -60.40 -4.15
CA LEU A 296 -0.09 -61.84 -4.38
C LEU A 296 1.29 -62.30 -4.89
N PRO A 297 1.57 -63.61 -4.79
CA PRO A 297 2.65 -64.24 -5.55
C PRO A 297 2.52 -63.91 -7.05
N GLY A 298 3.58 -63.35 -7.65
CA GLY A 298 3.58 -62.89 -9.05
C GLY A 298 3.24 -61.41 -9.25
N GLY A 299 2.98 -60.64 -8.19
CA GLY A 299 2.93 -59.17 -8.24
C GLY A 299 1.54 -58.55 -8.40
N TYR A 300 0.48 -59.36 -8.44
CA TYR A 300 -0.89 -58.86 -8.55
C TYR A 300 -1.34 -58.21 -7.23
N VAL A 301 -1.89 -56.99 -7.29
CA VAL A 301 -2.43 -56.28 -6.12
C VAL A 301 -3.89 -56.70 -5.91
N LEU A 302 -4.22 -57.10 -4.68
CA LEU A 302 -5.58 -57.41 -4.27
C LEU A 302 -6.33 -56.14 -3.89
N ASP A 303 -7.41 -55.86 -4.60
CA ASP A 303 -8.29 -54.72 -4.34
C ASP A 303 -9.29 -55.00 -3.19
N ARG A 304 -9.42 -56.27 -2.76
CA ARG A 304 -10.26 -56.72 -1.64
C ARG A 304 -9.54 -57.82 -0.84
N PRO A 305 -9.81 -57.96 0.48
CA PRO A 305 -9.14 -58.94 1.36
C PRO A 305 -9.56 -60.41 1.12
N GLN A 306 -10.07 -60.74 -0.07
CA GLN A 306 -10.62 -62.06 -0.41
C GLN A 306 -9.73 -62.70 -1.48
N ILE A 307 -9.24 -63.90 -1.21
CA ILE A 307 -8.31 -64.63 -2.10
C ILE A 307 -9.04 -65.84 -2.67
N ASN A 308 -8.97 -66.04 -3.99
CA ASN A 308 -9.49 -67.25 -4.62
C ASN A 308 -8.46 -68.40 -4.48
N TRP A 309 -8.95 -69.63 -4.27
CA TRP A 309 -8.14 -70.80 -3.93
C TRP A 309 -7.04 -71.14 -4.96
N LYS A 310 -7.19 -70.67 -6.20
CA LYS A 310 -6.21 -70.84 -7.27
C LYS A 310 -4.88 -70.08 -7.03
N TYR A 311 -4.82 -69.16 -6.06
CA TYR A 311 -3.66 -68.30 -5.79
C TYR A 311 -3.04 -68.51 -4.40
N ILE A 312 -3.28 -69.66 -3.76
CA ILE A 312 -2.96 -69.99 -2.36
C ILE A 312 -1.45 -70.14 -2.09
N LEU A 313 -0.66 -70.64 -3.04
CA LEU A 313 0.75 -70.98 -2.77
C LEU A 313 1.69 -69.83 -3.13
N GLY A 314 2.39 -69.29 -2.12
CA GLY A 314 3.52 -68.38 -2.30
C GLY A 314 3.65 -67.31 -1.22
N ASN A 315 4.55 -66.35 -1.46
CA ASN A 315 4.79 -65.24 -0.55
C ASN A 315 3.82 -64.09 -0.80
N TYR A 316 3.10 -63.68 0.24
CA TYR A 316 2.19 -62.53 0.18
C TYR A 316 2.87 -61.33 0.83
N VAL A 317 2.72 -60.16 0.22
CA VAL A 317 3.29 -58.93 0.77
C VAL A 317 2.17 -57.99 1.15
N CYS A 318 2.06 -57.66 2.43
CA CYS A 318 1.26 -56.52 2.82
C CYS A 318 2.08 -55.26 2.63
N LYS A 319 1.55 -54.29 1.88
CA LYS A 319 2.13 -52.96 1.68
C LYS A 319 1.21 -51.91 2.25
N ALA A 320 1.78 -50.99 3.04
CA ALA A 320 1.12 -49.81 3.56
C ALA A 320 1.83 -48.55 3.02
N HIS A 321 1.07 -47.61 2.49
CA HIS A 321 1.59 -46.38 1.87
C HIS A 321 0.88 -45.14 2.41
N ASN A 322 1.64 -44.09 2.72
CA ASN A 322 1.10 -42.74 2.90
C ASN A 322 2.06 -41.67 2.36
N ASN A 323 1.67 -40.41 2.45
CA ASN A 323 2.49 -39.30 1.95
C ASN A 323 3.85 -39.14 2.66
N ALA A 324 4.04 -39.75 3.84
CA ALA A 324 5.30 -39.75 4.59
C ALA A 324 6.25 -40.88 4.16
N GLY A 325 5.74 -41.96 3.55
CA GLY A 325 6.53 -43.06 2.99
C GLY A 325 5.78 -44.39 2.95
N ASP A 326 6.54 -45.47 2.82
CA ASP A 326 6.04 -46.82 2.56
C ASP A 326 6.56 -47.77 3.64
N SER A 327 5.78 -48.81 3.93
CA SER A 327 6.19 -49.97 4.70
C SER A 327 5.63 -51.24 4.07
N SER A 328 6.37 -52.33 4.15
CA SER A 328 5.94 -53.61 3.62
C SER A 328 6.46 -54.76 4.45
N ILE A 329 5.65 -55.78 4.63
CA ILE A 329 6.05 -57.02 5.28
C ILE A 329 5.68 -58.21 4.40
N THR A 330 6.58 -59.20 4.34
CA THR A 330 6.37 -60.43 3.59
C THR A 330 5.95 -61.53 4.54
N CYS A 331 4.79 -62.13 4.29
CA CYS A 331 4.28 -63.29 5.02
C CYS A 331 4.64 -64.55 4.22
N LEU A 332 5.38 -65.47 4.87
CA LEU A 332 5.85 -66.73 4.30
C LEU A 332 4.91 -67.88 4.67
N ASN A 333 4.63 -68.77 3.71
CA ASN A 333 3.98 -70.08 3.88
C ASN A 333 2.61 -70.09 4.55
N THR A 334 1.67 -69.38 3.96
CA THR A 334 0.24 -69.70 4.06
C THR A 334 0.01 -70.71 2.92
N PHE A 335 -0.27 -71.99 3.08
CA PHE A 335 -1.42 -72.62 3.72
C PHE A 335 -1.15 -74.12 3.87
N THR A 336 -1.64 -74.75 4.93
CA THR A 336 -1.77 -76.20 5.00
C THR A 336 -3.23 -76.56 4.81
N GLU A 337 -3.53 -77.35 3.78
CA GLU A 337 -4.87 -77.90 3.56
C GLU A 337 -5.21 -78.86 4.71
N GLU A 338 -6.21 -78.53 5.52
CA GLU A 338 -6.83 -79.52 6.39
C GLU A 338 -7.75 -80.36 5.51
N LEU A 339 -7.26 -81.54 5.10
CA LEU A 339 -8.11 -82.59 4.55
C LEU A 339 -9.13 -82.92 5.65
N GLY A 340 -10.37 -82.49 5.44
CA GLY A 340 -11.47 -82.85 6.33
C GLY A 340 -11.52 -84.37 6.44
N GLU A 341 -11.41 -84.88 7.67
CA GLU A 341 -11.73 -86.27 7.96
C GLU A 341 -13.21 -86.48 7.58
N ASN A 342 -13.43 -87.26 6.51
CA ASN A 342 -14.70 -87.91 6.20
C ASN A 342 -14.41 -89.33 5.75
#